data_AF-A0A6P0LTB8-F1
#
_entry.id   AF-A0A6P0LTB8-F1
#
_cell.length_a   1.000
_cell.length_b   1.000
_cell.length_c   1.000
_cell.angle_alpha   90.00
_cell.angle_beta   90.00
_cell.angle_gamma   90.00
#
_symmetry.space_group_name_H-M   'P 1'
#
loop_
_entity.id
_entity.type
_entity.pdbx_description
1 polymer ?
#
loop_
_entity_poly.entity_id
_entity_poly.type
_entity_poly.pdbx_seq_one_letter_code
_entity_poly.pdbx_strand_id
1 'polypeptide(L)'
;MSVPTRTPLPIILIRGFGGLNIQEEQRLTYQGFNQGTVYEHKKGTNEIYEGLILSFLKSDWQYQDATNVVTFSSREIEDEPALPRKLKSLQQMLQDGKPLPSSLQWLKDNGILDKFKRLKEESYTLNYPDKTQEKRYFYGDKVVINPEMSEYFLESTKDPWRSIWVFRYYDLKERKFETYGNALMRMIYLIRELTANQAGVKPKVNIIAHSMGGLIAREAVQVTYPSLGLKAEDYINKIITLGTPHQGITFQILEDWLGFGGELGAQEELERFNLKNQSKLNNPYSFQNFEKHFPLERLLTIVGTNYKSYNLRQASFLNRVFSPRYEFGSNYNRSDGLVKQFSAQIPGAPRTFIHKSHGGFDSVITSREAFEVATRFFFGNVRSRLRLVNAQITRGKDWFGKSEFFLGVSIKPRLVDFELFHQSEGAENCYGPFMKEDLTDENPAFPWADGKNLIWEGYLNTLAILEDESIPAQEKDMVLRLDFYVGERDLLGLGFSDNVIFRKQYYIRVLIAKTPIELYLHTDEKFAQPDFTANPADKMKEVDGAWEFQVQDTGFEGTFQIEIDCIPEQGHPEPFLSGIG
;
A
#
# COMPACT_ATOMS: atom_id res chain seq x y z
N MET A 1 14.79 -15.04 -7.97
CA MET A 1 13.64 -14.13 -7.79
C MET A 1 13.96 -12.85 -8.51
N SER A 2 12.98 -12.24 -9.17
CA SER A 2 13.18 -11.00 -9.92
C SER A 2 13.45 -9.83 -8.95
N VAL A 3 14.41 -8.94 -9.20
CA VAL A 3 14.97 -7.97 -8.21
C VAL A 3 14.03 -6.76 -7.97
N PRO A 4 13.81 -6.27 -6.73
CA PRO A 4 12.96 -5.10 -6.50
C PRO A 4 13.69 -3.81 -6.89
N THR A 5 12.95 -2.73 -7.11
CA THR A 5 13.52 -1.41 -7.39
C THR A 5 12.73 -0.30 -6.71
N ARG A 6 13.42 0.81 -6.42
CA ARG A 6 12.83 2.10 -6.04
C ARG A 6 12.76 3.11 -7.19
N THR A 7 13.19 2.75 -8.40
CA THR A 7 12.97 3.56 -9.61
C THR A 7 11.47 3.77 -9.83
N PRO A 8 11.03 4.96 -10.29
CA PRO A 8 9.64 5.18 -10.66
C PRO A 8 9.15 4.16 -11.70
N LEU A 9 7.98 3.57 -11.43
CA LEU A 9 7.31 2.59 -12.27
C LEU A 9 5.82 2.91 -12.37
N PRO A 10 5.12 2.42 -13.43
CA PRO A 10 3.68 2.61 -13.55
C PRO A 10 2.94 2.14 -12.30
N ILE A 11 2.02 2.95 -11.77
CA ILE A 11 1.22 2.63 -10.60
C ILE A 11 -0.21 2.29 -11.02
N ILE A 12 -0.69 1.12 -10.62
CA ILE A 12 -2.08 0.71 -10.81
C ILE A 12 -2.85 0.89 -9.50
N LEU A 13 -3.93 1.65 -9.55
CA LEU A 13 -4.87 1.83 -8.45
C LEU A 13 -6.06 0.88 -8.61
N ILE A 14 -6.40 0.14 -7.55
CA ILE A 14 -7.49 -0.85 -7.55
C ILE A 14 -8.42 -0.62 -6.38
N ARG A 15 -9.62 -0.10 -6.63
CA ARG A 15 -10.61 0.22 -5.58
C ARG A 15 -11.53 -0.93 -5.26
N GLY A 16 -11.88 -1.16 -4.00
CA GLY A 16 -12.95 -2.10 -3.61
C GLY A 16 -14.36 -1.48 -3.72
N PHE A 17 -15.40 -2.31 -3.61
CA PHE A 17 -16.79 -1.82 -3.55
C PHE A 17 -17.10 -1.13 -2.21
N GLY A 18 -17.79 0.00 -2.23
CA GLY A 18 -18.34 0.66 -1.05
C GLY A 18 -19.83 0.41 -0.78
N GLY A 19 -20.57 -0.23 -1.70
CA GLY A 19 -22.02 -0.43 -1.62
C GLY A 19 -22.54 -1.75 -2.22
N LEU A 20 -23.86 -1.96 -2.10
CA LEU A 20 -24.56 -3.23 -2.44
C LEU A 20 -24.59 -3.52 -3.96
N ASN A 21 -24.43 -2.49 -4.78
CA ASN A 21 -24.40 -2.60 -6.24
C ASN A 21 -23.42 -1.58 -6.86
N ILE A 22 -23.07 -1.81 -8.12
CA ILE A 22 -22.19 -0.92 -8.90
C ILE A 22 -22.84 0.47 -9.12
N GLN A 23 -24.17 0.57 -9.00
CA GLN A 23 -24.92 1.79 -9.32
C GLN A 23 -24.74 2.90 -8.27
N GLU A 24 -24.56 2.57 -6.99
CA GLU A 24 -24.27 3.55 -5.94
C GLU A 24 -22.88 4.18 -6.13
N GLU A 25 -21.88 3.37 -6.46
CA GLU A 25 -20.54 3.83 -6.85
C GLU A 25 -20.62 4.73 -8.09
N GLN A 26 -21.43 4.37 -9.09
CA GLN A 26 -21.67 5.19 -10.30
C GLN A 26 -22.39 6.52 -10.04
N ARG A 27 -23.07 6.69 -8.89
CA ARG A 27 -23.86 7.91 -8.55
C ARG A 27 -23.11 8.93 -7.72
N LEU A 28 -21.98 8.57 -7.10
CA LEU A 28 -21.22 9.46 -6.24
C LEU A 28 -20.35 10.42 -7.09
N THR A 29 -20.80 11.66 -7.23
CA THR A 29 -20.15 12.71 -8.04
C THR A 29 -18.76 13.12 -7.54
N TYR A 30 -18.44 12.89 -6.26
CA TYR A 30 -17.12 13.08 -5.66
C TYR A 30 -16.24 11.81 -5.70
N GLN A 31 -16.68 10.78 -6.43
CA GLN A 31 -15.99 9.49 -6.55
C GLN A 31 -15.67 9.12 -8.01
N GLY A 32 -15.71 10.10 -8.91
CA GLY A 32 -15.03 10.01 -10.19
C GLY A 32 -15.69 9.17 -11.28
N PHE A 33 -17.02 9.10 -11.31
CA PHE A 33 -17.72 8.77 -12.56
C PHE A 33 -18.13 10.06 -13.27
N ASN A 34 -17.19 10.64 -14.03
CA ASN A 34 -17.62 11.44 -15.16
C ASN A 34 -18.35 10.52 -16.14
N GLN A 35 -19.51 10.96 -16.62
CA GLN A 35 -20.33 10.27 -17.61
C GLN A 35 -19.48 9.67 -18.75
N GLY A 36 -19.24 8.36 -18.73
CA GLY A 36 -18.44 7.69 -19.75
C GLY A 36 -18.58 6.16 -19.84
N THR A 37 -19.57 5.55 -19.18
CA THR A 37 -19.79 4.07 -19.27
C THR A 37 -21.22 3.67 -19.61
N VAL A 38 -22.14 4.64 -19.69
CA VAL A 38 -23.49 4.44 -20.26
C VAL A 38 -23.59 4.99 -21.69
N TYR A 39 -22.60 5.79 -22.12
CA TYR A 39 -22.55 6.39 -23.44
C TYR A 39 -21.19 6.14 -24.08
N GLU A 40 -21.09 5.10 -24.92
CA GLU A 40 -19.87 4.69 -25.66
C GLU A 40 -19.19 5.82 -26.45
N HIS A 41 -19.91 6.94 -26.68
CA HIS A 41 -19.46 8.09 -27.47
C HIS A 41 -18.98 9.30 -26.65
N LYS A 42 -18.99 9.26 -25.30
CA LYS A 42 -18.50 10.37 -24.46
C LYS A 42 -17.13 10.05 -23.84
N LYS A 43 -16.17 10.99 -23.98
CA LYS A 43 -14.80 10.93 -23.43
C LYS A 43 -14.66 11.94 -22.27
N GLY A 44 -13.98 11.58 -21.17
CA GLY A 44 -13.75 12.46 -20.00
C GLY A 44 -12.73 11.88 -19.00
N THR A 45 -12.27 12.69 -18.03
CA THR A 45 -11.28 12.30 -16.99
C THR A 45 -11.90 11.40 -15.90
N ASN A 46 -11.16 10.36 -15.47
CA ASN A 46 -11.60 9.40 -14.43
C ASN A 46 -10.97 9.75 -13.08
N GLU A 47 -11.77 9.87 -12.01
CA GLU A 47 -11.29 10.41 -10.71
C GLU A 47 -11.60 9.48 -9.53
N ILE A 48 -11.53 8.17 -9.74
CA ILE A 48 -11.97 7.12 -8.79
C ILE A 48 -11.15 7.10 -7.49
N TYR A 49 -9.97 7.70 -7.57
CA TYR A 49 -9.03 7.97 -6.50
C TYR A 49 -8.59 9.44 -6.54
N GLU A 50 -9.51 10.39 -6.69
CA GLU A 50 -9.18 11.81 -6.89
C GLU A 50 -8.06 12.29 -5.93
N GLY A 51 -8.17 11.99 -4.63
CA GLY A 51 -7.15 12.34 -3.64
C GLY A 51 -5.76 11.77 -3.94
N LEU A 52 -5.65 10.44 -4.15
CA LEU A 52 -4.36 9.78 -4.44
C LEU A 52 -3.81 10.17 -5.82
N ILE A 53 -4.66 10.23 -6.84
CA ILE A 53 -4.29 10.65 -8.20
C ILE A 53 -3.73 12.08 -8.15
N LEU A 54 -4.49 13.04 -7.61
CA LEU A 54 -4.05 14.43 -7.50
C LEU A 54 -2.77 14.54 -6.65
N SER A 55 -2.63 13.74 -5.59
CA SER A 55 -1.41 13.73 -4.77
C SER A 55 -0.19 13.32 -5.60
N PHE A 56 -0.27 12.24 -6.37
CA PHE A 56 0.83 11.83 -7.24
C PHE A 56 1.12 12.83 -8.38
N LEU A 57 0.08 13.39 -9.01
CA LEU A 57 0.23 14.39 -10.08
C LEU A 57 0.86 15.70 -9.59
N LYS A 58 0.53 16.14 -8.36
CA LYS A 58 1.00 17.42 -7.78
C LYS A 58 2.28 17.28 -6.95
N SER A 59 2.65 16.08 -6.53
CA SER A 59 3.88 15.85 -5.78
C SER A 59 5.13 15.97 -6.65
N ASP A 60 6.29 16.06 -5.99
CA ASP A 60 7.61 16.05 -6.64
C ASP A 60 7.91 14.75 -7.39
N TRP A 61 7.10 13.69 -7.21
CA TRP A 61 7.19 12.47 -8.01
C TRP A 61 6.72 12.65 -9.47
N GLN A 62 5.98 13.73 -9.77
CA GLN A 62 5.62 14.17 -11.13
C GLN A 62 5.00 13.09 -12.02
N TYR A 63 4.16 12.25 -11.43
CA TYR A 63 3.42 11.22 -12.18
C TYR A 63 2.43 11.87 -13.17
N GLN A 64 2.10 11.13 -14.23
CA GLN A 64 1.18 11.55 -15.29
C GLN A 64 -0.08 10.67 -15.32
N ASP A 65 -1.20 11.26 -15.72
CA ASP A 65 -2.48 10.57 -15.81
C ASP A 65 -2.53 9.65 -17.04
N ALA A 66 -2.71 8.35 -16.81
CA ALA A 66 -2.97 7.33 -17.83
C ALA A 66 -4.29 6.58 -17.59
N THR A 67 -5.19 7.12 -16.76
CA THR A 67 -6.42 6.46 -16.29
C THR A 67 -7.46 6.19 -17.38
N ASN A 68 -7.30 6.79 -18.56
CA ASN A 68 -8.17 6.61 -19.73
C ASN A 68 -7.52 5.83 -20.89
N VAL A 69 -6.30 5.37 -20.71
CA VAL A 69 -5.54 4.70 -21.78
C VAL A 69 -6.02 3.27 -21.99
N VAL A 70 -6.49 2.59 -20.93
CA VAL A 70 -7.10 1.25 -21.03
C VAL A 70 -8.62 1.39 -20.96
N THR A 71 -9.31 0.79 -21.92
CA THR A 71 -10.77 0.68 -21.96
C THR A 71 -11.20 -0.61 -21.28
N PHE A 72 -12.24 -0.50 -20.45
CA PHE A 72 -12.93 -1.62 -19.81
C PHE A 72 -14.38 -1.63 -20.30
N SER A 73 -14.84 -2.77 -20.79
CA SER A 73 -16.17 -2.93 -21.38
C SER A 73 -16.87 -4.17 -20.84
N SER A 74 -18.21 -4.12 -20.78
CA SER A 74 -19.02 -5.29 -20.45
C SER A 74 -19.06 -6.34 -21.56
N ARG A 75 -18.67 -5.96 -22.78
CA ARG A 75 -18.61 -6.82 -23.98
C ARG A 75 -17.24 -6.71 -24.62
N GLU A 76 -16.85 -7.75 -25.35
CA GLU A 76 -15.61 -7.71 -26.12
C GLU A 76 -15.69 -6.61 -27.17
N ILE A 77 -14.58 -5.89 -27.33
CA ILE A 77 -14.44 -4.89 -28.38
C ILE A 77 -13.97 -5.64 -29.62
N GLU A 78 -14.85 -5.85 -30.59
CA GLU A 78 -14.58 -6.71 -31.76
C GLU A 78 -13.89 -5.96 -32.90
N ASP A 79 -14.16 -4.66 -33.04
CA ASP A 79 -13.65 -3.86 -34.16
C ASP A 79 -12.15 -3.60 -34.01
N GLU A 80 -11.39 -3.97 -35.04
CA GLU A 80 -9.99 -3.56 -35.14
C GLU A 80 -9.95 -2.03 -35.28
N PRO A 81 -9.31 -1.31 -34.35
CA PRO A 81 -9.35 0.13 -34.43
C PRO A 81 -8.41 0.64 -35.51
N ALA A 82 -8.84 1.73 -36.12
CA ALA A 82 -8.00 2.43 -37.05
C ALA A 82 -6.87 3.15 -36.31
N LEU A 83 -5.73 3.34 -36.99
CA LEU A 83 -4.67 4.18 -36.43
C LEU A 83 -5.22 5.58 -36.09
N PRO A 84 -4.80 6.16 -34.95
CA PRO A 84 -5.07 7.55 -34.62
C PRO A 84 -4.77 8.52 -35.77
N ARG A 85 -5.52 9.63 -35.83
CA ARG A 85 -5.48 10.56 -36.98
C ARG A 85 -4.08 11.12 -37.25
N LYS A 86 -3.32 11.48 -36.22
CA LYS A 86 -1.96 12.00 -36.41
C LYS A 86 -1.01 10.93 -36.92
N LEU A 87 -1.10 9.71 -36.39
CA LEU A 87 -0.29 8.59 -36.87
C LEU A 87 -0.60 8.20 -38.33
N LYS A 88 -1.87 8.25 -38.75
CA LYS A 88 -2.25 8.11 -40.16
C LYS A 88 -1.64 9.22 -41.03
N SER A 89 -1.73 10.47 -40.58
CA SER A 89 -1.15 11.61 -41.28
C SER A 89 0.37 11.48 -41.42
N LEU A 90 1.05 11.08 -40.33
CA LEU A 90 2.48 10.83 -40.33
C LEU A 90 2.85 9.72 -41.32
N GLN A 91 2.12 8.60 -41.31
CA GLN A 91 2.35 7.49 -42.24
C GLN A 91 2.22 7.96 -43.70
N GLN A 92 1.17 8.71 -44.05
CA GLN A 92 0.96 9.22 -45.40
C GLN A 92 2.06 10.21 -45.82
N MET A 93 2.44 11.14 -44.94
CA MET A 93 3.46 12.14 -45.28
C MET A 93 4.85 11.52 -45.45
N LEU A 94 5.18 10.49 -44.67
CA LEU A 94 6.40 9.70 -44.86
C LEU A 94 6.40 8.96 -46.20
N GLN A 95 5.27 8.38 -46.61
CA GLN A 95 5.13 7.71 -47.92
C GLN A 95 5.25 8.71 -49.08
N ASP A 96 4.67 9.90 -48.93
CA ASP A 96 4.69 10.96 -49.94
C ASP A 96 6.04 11.72 -50.01
N GLY A 97 6.97 11.47 -49.10
CA GLY A 97 8.23 12.22 -48.99
C GLY A 97 8.06 13.69 -48.62
N LYS A 98 6.95 14.06 -47.95
CA LYS A 98 6.62 15.44 -47.58
C LYS A 98 7.35 15.88 -46.31
N PRO A 99 7.70 17.16 -46.16
CA PRO A 99 8.27 17.69 -44.92
C PRO A 99 7.26 17.57 -43.77
N LEU A 100 7.71 17.11 -42.60
CA LEU A 100 6.86 16.90 -41.43
C LEU A 100 6.75 18.17 -40.58
N PRO A 101 5.54 18.56 -40.13
CA PRO A 101 5.37 19.52 -39.05
C PRO A 101 6.04 19.03 -37.76
N SER A 102 6.44 19.95 -36.88
CA SER A 102 7.19 19.63 -35.65
C SER A 102 6.52 18.57 -34.77
N SER A 103 5.19 18.58 -34.68
CA SER A 103 4.43 17.57 -33.90
C SER A 103 4.55 16.16 -34.48
N LEU A 104 4.50 16.01 -35.82
CA LEU A 104 4.65 14.72 -36.49
C LEU A 104 6.12 14.27 -36.52
N GLN A 105 7.05 15.23 -36.61
CA GLN A 105 8.48 14.96 -36.51
C GLN A 105 8.82 14.36 -35.14
N TRP A 106 8.28 14.92 -34.06
CA TRP A 106 8.46 14.38 -32.70
C TRP A 106 7.93 12.94 -32.56
N LEU A 107 6.75 12.64 -33.10
CA LEU A 107 6.17 11.29 -33.09
C LEU A 107 7.05 10.27 -33.82
N LYS A 108 7.64 10.68 -34.94
CA LYS A 108 8.58 9.87 -35.72
C LYS A 108 9.86 9.60 -34.93
N ASP A 109 10.47 10.66 -34.40
CA ASP A 109 11.77 10.58 -33.71
C ASP A 109 11.68 9.77 -32.40
N ASN A 110 10.51 9.72 -31.78
CA ASN A 110 10.24 8.90 -30.59
C ASN A 110 9.66 7.51 -30.93
N GLY A 111 9.62 7.11 -32.21
CA GLY A 111 9.20 5.78 -32.64
C GLY A 111 7.73 5.43 -32.34
N ILE A 112 6.86 6.43 -32.17
CA ILE A 112 5.47 6.21 -31.76
C ILE A 112 4.68 5.50 -32.87
N LEU A 113 4.88 5.87 -34.14
CA LEU A 113 4.21 5.19 -35.26
C LEU A 113 4.56 3.71 -35.32
N ASP A 114 5.84 3.36 -35.18
CA ASP A 114 6.30 1.98 -35.26
C ASP A 114 5.81 1.16 -34.06
N LYS A 115 5.78 1.77 -32.86
CA LYS A 115 5.16 1.18 -31.67
C LYS A 115 3.68 0.83 -31.92
N PHE A 116 2.90 1.72 -32.53
CA PHE A 116 1.48 1.46 -32.80
C PHE A 116 1.27 0.41 -33.90
N LYS A 117 2.09 0.40 -34.95
CA LYS A 117 2.05 -0.66 -35.96
C LYS A 117 2.33 -2.02 -35.33
N ARG A 118 3.38 -2.09 -34.51
CA ARG A 118 3.73 -3.29 -33.74
C ARG A 118 2.57 -3.76 -32.88
N LEU A 119 1.99 -2.90 -32.05
CA LEU A 119 0.83 -3.24 -31.20
C LEU A 119 -0.43 -3.60 -32.00
N LYS A 120 -0.54 -3.17 -33.26
CA LYS A 120 -1.66 -3.54 -34.12
C LYS A 120 -1.47 -4.95 -34.72
N GLU A 121 -0.25 -5.26 -35.13
CA GLU A 121 0.09 -6.49 -35.86
C GLU A 121 0.41 -7.66 -34.91
N GLU A 122 1.06 -7.39 -33.77
CA GLU A 122 1.45 -8.40 -32.81
C GLU A 122 0.27 -8.89 -31.98
N SER A 123 0.27 -10.19 -31.74
CA SER A 123 -0.51 -10.83 -30.70
C SER A 123 0.43 -11.37 -29.62
N TYR A 124 -0.15 -11.70 -28.46
CA TYR A 124 0.55 -12.42 -27.42
C TYR A 124 -0.32 -13.56 -26.89
N THR A 125 0.34 -14.60 -26.42
CA THR A 125 -0.34 -15.83 -26.00
C THR A 125 -0.52 -15.85 -24.48
N LEU A 126 -1.73 -16.16 -24.02
CA LEU A 126 -2.02 -16.50 -22.64
C LEU A 126 -2.35 -18.00 -22.56
N ASN A 127 -1.54 -18.74 -21.81
CA ASN A 127 -1.62 -20.21 -21.69
C ASN A 127 -2.33 -20.60 -20.39
N TYR A 128 -3.66 -20.65 -20.40
CA TYR A 128 -4.43 -21.16 -19.27
C TYR A 128 -4.30 -22.68 -19.17
N PRO A 129 -4.55 -23.28 -17.98
CA PRO A 129 -4.45 -24.73 -17.80
C PRO A 129 -5.29 -25.56 -18.78
N ASP A 130 -6.44 -25.03 -19.22
CA ASP A 130 -7.42 -25.70 -20.06
C ASP A 130 -7.47 -25.16 -21.51
N LYS A 131 -6.88 -23.98 -21.77
CA LYS A 131 -6.95 -23.31 -23.08
C LYS A 131 -5.78 -22.38 -23.32
N THR A 132 -5.36 -22.30 -24.58
CA THR A 132 -4.44 -21.26 -25.04
C THR A 132 -5.23 -20.19 -25.79
N GLN A 133 -5.05 -18.92 -25.42
CA GLN A 133 -5.71 -17.80 -26.08
C GLN A 133 -4.69 -16.86 -26.68
N GLU A 134 -4.83 -16.61 -27.99
CA GLU A 134 -4.13 -15.53 -28.66
C GLU A 134 -4.89 -14.22 -28.40
N LYS A 135 -4.16 -13.21 -27.95
CA LYS A 135 -4.71 -11.93 -27.51
C LYS A 135 -4.08 -10.79 -28.29
N ARG A 136 -4.92 -9.82 -28.65
CA ARG A 136 -4.50 -8.57 -29.28
C ARG A 136 -4.56 -7.41 -28.30
N TYR A 137 -3.91 -6.32 -28.64
CA TYR A 137 -3.79 -5.15 -27.75
C TYR A 137 -5.00 -4.23 -27.81
N PHE A 138 -5.60 -4.06 -29.00
CA PHE A 138 -6.59 -3.03 -29.24
C PHE A 138 -8.04 -3.52 -29.36
N TYR A 139 -8.25 -4.83 -29.52
CA TYR A 139 -9.57 -5.45 -29.71
C TYR A 139 -9.51 -6.95 -29.36
N GLY A 140 -10.64 -7.65 -29.46
CA GLY A 140 -10.80 -9.09 -29.16
C GLY A 140 -10.86 -9.40 -27.66
N ASP A 141 -11.13 -8.40 -26.82
CA ASP A 141 -11.23 -8.57 -25.37
C ASP A 141 -12.07 -7.44 -24.75
N LYS A 142 -12.46 -7.61 -23.48
CA LYS A 142 -13.15 -6.61 -22.66
C LYS A 142 -12.22 -5.55 -22.09
N VAL A 143 -10.92 -5.85 -22.03
CA VAL A 143 -9.86 -4.94 -21.58
C VAL A 143 -8.92 -4.68 -22.74
N VAL A 144 -8.87 -3.46 -23.27
CA VAL A 144 -8.02 -3.15 -24.44
C VAL A 144 -7.37 -1.78 -24.31
N ILE A 145 -6.31 -1.55 -25.06
CA ILE A 145 -5.70 -0.23 -25.20
C ILE A 145 -6.61 0.64 -26.07
N ASN A 146 -6.89 1.87 -25.64
CA ASN A 146 -7.53 2.89 -26.47
C ASN A 146 -6.47 3.60 -27.32
N PRO A 147 -6.47 3.47 -28.66
CA PRO A 147 -5.40 4.01 -29.49
C PRO A 147 -5.28 5.54 -29.42
N GLU A 148 -6.39 6.28 -29.43
CA GLU A 148 -6.35 7.74 -29.37
C GLU A 148 -5.85 8.25 -28.02
N MET A 149 -6.32 7.66 -26.92
CA MET A 149 -5.85 8.05 -25.58
C MET A 149 -4.40 7.65 -25.36
N SER A 150 -3.94 6.56 -25.99
CA SER A 150 -2.54 6.14 -25.96
C SER A 150 -1.62 7.08 -26.74
N GLU A 151 -2.06 7.56 -27.92
CA GLU A 151 -1.31 8.55 -28.70
C GLU A 151 -1.14 9.81 -27.85
N TYR A 152 -2.24 10.31 -27.29
CA TYR A 152 -2.23 11.49 -26.44
C TYR A 152 -1.35 11.31 -25.19
N PHE A 153 -1.45 10.18 -24.50
CA PHE A 153 -0.64 9.89 -23.32
C PHE A 153 0.85 9.87 -23.66
N LEU A 154 1.25 9.16 -24.72
CA LEU A 154 2.64 9.05 -25.12
C LEU A 154 3.19 10.39 -25.61
N GLU A 155 2.39 11.23 -26.27
CA GLU A 155 2.78 12.60 -26.66
C GLU A 155 2.94 13.56 -25.49
N SER A 156 2.12 13.40 -24.44
CA SER A 156 2.07 14.34 -23.31
C SER A 156 2.99 13.97 -22.15
N THR A 157 3.47 12.72 -22.08
CA THR A 157 4.38 12.26 -21.03
C THR A 157 5.85 12.31 -21.45
N LYS A 158 6.71 12.83 -20.56
CA LYS A 158 8.17 12.76 -20.72
C LYS A 158 8.72 11.38 -20.35
N ASP A 159 8.10 10.73 -19.37
CA ASP A 159 8.51 9.43 -18.85
C ASP A 159 7.27 8.57 -18.67
N PRO A 160 6.99 7.64 -19.60
CA PRO A 160 5.85 6.72 -19.49
C PRO A 160 5.88 5.84 -18.24
N TRP A 161 7.04 5.65 -17.59
CA TRP A 161 7.13 4.87 -16.35
C TRP A 161 6.58 5.65 -15.16
N ARG A 162 6.52 6.97 -15.21
CA ARG A 162 5.82 7.82 -14.23
C ARG A 162 4.37 8.01 -14.60
N SER A 163 3.59 6.93 -14.62
CA SER A 163 2.18 6.95 -15.01
C SER A 163 1.26 6.30 -13.98
N ILE A 164 0.06 6.87 -13.82
CA ILE A 164 -0.99 6.35 -12.93
C ILE A 164 -2.13 5.77 -13.74
N TRP A 165 -2.54 4.57 -13.37
CA TRP A 165 -3.57 3.80 -14.03
C TRP A 165 -4.64 3.41 -13.01
N VAL A 166 -5.89 3.25 -13.46
CA VAL A 166 -6.98 2.76 -12.61
C VAL A 166 -7.50 1.46 -13.20
N PHE A 167 -7.54 0.39 -12.41
CA PHE A 167 -8.11 -0.88 -12.83
C PHE A 167 -9.62 -0.88 -12.59
N ARG A 168 -10.40 -0.71 -13.68
CA ARG A 168 -11.85 -0.51 -13.62
C ARG A 168 -12.63 -1.81 -13.78
N TYR A 169 -12.33 -2.81 -12.96
CA TYR A 169 -12.92 -4.15 -13.10
C TYR A 169 -14.44 -4.20 -12.97
N TYR A 170 -15.06 -3.22 -12.31
CA TYR A 170 -16.52 -3.11 -12.19
C TYR A 170 -17.21 -2.82 -13.54
N ASP A 171 -16.50 -2.28 -14.53
CA ASP A 171 -17.08 -2.07 -15.87
C ASP A 171 -17.23 -3.35 -16.68
N LEU A 172 -16.58 -4.44 -16.24
CA LEU A 172 -16.73 -5.76 -16.84
C LEU A 172 -18.14 -6.33 -16.61
N LYS A 173 -18.87 -5.81 -15.62
CA LYS A 173 -20.21 -6.27 -15.19
C LYS A 173 -20.27 -7.78 -14.88
N GLU A 174 -19.15 -8.34 -14.47
CA GLU A 174 -19.03 -9.70 -13.96
C GLU A 174 -18.57 -9.63 -12.50
N ARG A 175 -19.04 -10.54 -11.63
CA ARG A 175 -18.64 -10.66 -10.22
C ARG A 175 -17.92 -11.98 -9.97
N LYS A 176 -16.80 -12.18 -10.69
CA LYS A 176 -15.98 -13.39 -10.61
C LYS A 176 -14.52 -13.02 -10.45
N PHE A 177 -13.89 -13.56 -9.40
CA PHE A 177 -12.49 -13.30 -9.10
C PHE A 177 -11.57 -13.77 -10.23
N GLU A 178 -11.87 -14.90 -10.85
CA GLU A 178 -11.12 -15.40 -12.02
C GLU A 178 -11.10 -14.37 -13.15
N THR A 179 -12.27 -13.80 -13.50
CA THR A 179 -12.37 -12.74 -14.51
C THR A 179 -11.53 -11.52 -14.10
N TYR A 180 -11.58 -11.10 -12.84
CA TYR A 180 -10.81 -9.95 -12.35
C TYR A 180 -9.30 -10.19 -12.35
N GLY A 181 -8.85 -11.36 -11.93
CA GLY A 181 -7.43 -11.73 -11.95
C GLY A 181 -6.87 -11.74 -13.37
N ASN A 182 -7.61 -12.35 -14.31
CA ASN A 182 -7.25 -12.37 -15.74
C ASN A 182 -7.22 -10.97 -16.35
N ALA A 183 -8.21 -10.13 -16.02
CA ALA A 183 -8.29 -8.75 -16.49
C ALA A 183 -7.17 -7.86 -15.90
N LEU A 184 -6.81 -8.03 -14.63
CA LEU A 184 -5.71 -7.29 -14.00
C LEU A 184 -4.38 -7.68 -14.64
N MET A 185 -4.11 -8.99 -14.75
CA MET A 185 -2.92 -9.49 -15.42
C MET A 185 -2.82 -8.95 -16.85
N ARG A 186 -3.92 -8.98 -17.61
CA ARG A 186 -3.99 -8.42 -18.95
C ARG A 186 -3.67 -6.92 -18.95
N MET A 187 -4.28 -6.13 -18.06
CA MET A 187 -3.98 -4.70 -17.94
C MET A 187 -2.48 -4.47 -17.68
N ILE A 188 -1.86 -5.26 -16.80
CA ILE A 188 -0.42 -5.19 -16.54
C ILE A 188 0.36 -5.43 -17.83
N TYR A 189 0.07 -6.49 -18.59
CA TYR A 189 0.69 -6.72 -19.89
C TYR A 189 0.55 -5.52 -20.84
N LEU A 190 -0.65 -4.96 -20.98
CA LEU A 190 -0.90 -3.81 -21.85
C LEU A 190 -0.05 -2.59 -21.45
N ILE A 191 0.01 -2.27 -20.15
CA ILE A 191 0.83 -1.18 -19.62
C ILE A 191 2.30 -1.41 -19.96
N ARG A 192 2.81 -2.61 -19.66
CA ARG A 192 4.22 -2.96 -19.88
C ARG A 192 4.65 -2.83 -21.33
N GLU A 193 3.79 -3.25 -22.27
CA GLU A 193 4.04 -3.16 -23.70
C GLU A 193 3.99 -1.72 -24.21
N LEU A 194 3.00 -0.94 -23.76
CA LEU A 194 2.82 0.44 -24.18
C LEU A 194 3.94 1.34 -23.64
N THR A 195 4.36 1.10 -22.40
CA THR A 195 5.38 1.88 -21.69
C THR A 195 6.79 1.31 -21.83
N ALA A 196 7.00 0.31 -22.68
CA ALA A 196 8.34 -0.17 -23.02
C ALA A 196 9.21 0.99 -23.53
N ASN A 197 10.44 1.09 -23.01
CA ASN A 197 11.37 2.15 -23.38
C ASN A 197 11.96 1.91 -24.79
N GLN A 198 12.80 2.84 -25.27
CA GLN A 198 13.39 2.76 -26.62
C GLN A 198 14.26 1.51 -26.84
N ALA A 199 14.84 0.96 -25.76
CA ALA A 199 15.59 -0.30 -25.80
C ALA A 199 14.68 -1.55 -25.73
N GLY A 200 13.35 -1.38 -25.70
CA GLY A 200 12.37 -2.46 -25.60
C GLY A 200 12.21 -3.04 -24.19
N VAL A 201 12.83 -2.42 -23.17
CA VAL A 201 12.69 -2.88 -21.78
C VAL A 201 11.30 -2.55 -21.27
N LYS A 202 10.59 -3.60 -20.84
CA LYS A 202 9.22 -3.55 -20.32
C LYS A 202 9.28 -3.35 -18.79
N PRO A 203 8.79 -2.22 -18.25
CA PRO A 203 8.84 -1.97 -16.82
C PRO A 203 8.02 -3.01 -16.04
N LYS A 204 8.26 -3.18 -14.75
CA LYS A 204 7.25 -3.78 -13.85
C LYS A 204 6.21 -2.72 -13.49
N VAL A 205 5.19 -3.10 -12.73
CA VAL A 205 4.23 -2.15 -12.16
C VAL A 205 4.26 -2.16 -10.63
N ASN A 206 3.88 -1.04 -10.02
CA ASN A 206 3.51 -0.97 -8.61
C ASN A 206 1.99 -0.99 -8.50
N ILE A 207 1.44 -1.54 -7.42
CA ILE A 207 0.00 -1.64 -7.19
C ILE A 207 -0.37 -0.99 -5.86
N ILE A 208 -1.40 -0.14 -5.85
CA ILE A 208 -2.09 0.29 -4.63
C ILE A 208 -3.53 -0.22 -4.72
N ALA A 209 -3.91 -1.08 -3.78
CA ALA A 209 -5.21 -1.73 -3.80
C ALA A 209 -5.97 -1.47 -2.49
N HIS A 210 -7.21 -1.03 -2.56
CA HIS A 210 -8.04 -0.74 -1.39
C HIS A 210 -9.11 -1.79 -1.20
N SER A 211 -9.38 -2.17 0.05
CA SER A 211 -10.50 -3.05 0.41
C SER A 211 -10.48 -4.34 -0.44
N MET A 212 -11.59 -4.70 -1.09
CA MET A 212 -11.68 -5.85 -2.01
C MET A 212 -10.65 -5.81 -3.15
N GLY A 213 -10.20 -4.63 -3.59
CA GLY A 213 -9.18 -4.50 -4.62
C GLY A 213 -7.89 -5.25 -4.27
N GLY A 214 -7.53 -5.32 -2.99
CA GLY A 214 -6.37 -6.09 -2.54
C GLY A 214 -6.58 -7.61 -2.62
N LEU A 215 -7.82 -8.10 -2.51
CA LEU A 215 -8.13 -9.50 -2.78
C LEU A 215 -8.04 -9.83 -4.27
N ILE A 216 -8.37 -8.88 -5.15
CA ILE A 216 -8.20 -9.04 -6.60
C ILE A 216 -6.70 -9.07 -6.97
N ALA A 217 -5.89 -8.18 -6.38
CA ALA A 217 -4.45 -8.22 -6.54
C ALA A 217 -3.87 -9.58 -6.08
N ARG A 218 -4.37 -10.11 -4.96
CA ARG A 218 -4.02 -11.44 -4.46
C ARG A 218 -4.45 -12.56 -5.40
N GLU A 219 -5.64 -12.49 -6.00
CA GLU A 219 -6.08 -13.48 -6.97
C GLU A 219 -5.12 -13.55 -8.16
N ALA A 220 -4.72 -12.39 -8.70
CA ALA A 220 -3.74 -12.35 -9.78
C ALA A 220 -2.42 -13.02 -9.36
N VAL A 221 -1.92 -12.69 -8.16
CA VAL A 221 -0.65 -13.20 -7.62
C VAL A 221 -0.67 -14.69 -7.30
N GLN A 222 -1.71 -15.17 -6.61
CA GLN A 222 -1.75 -16.51 -6.03
C GLN A 222 -2.37 -17.55 -6.95
N VAL A 223 -3.21 -17.13 -7.90
CA VAL A 223 -3.98 -18.04 -8.78
C VAL A 223 -3.65 -17.77 -10.24
N THR A 224 -3.88 -16.55 -10.73
CA THR A 224 -3.78 -16.27 -12.18
C THR A 224 -2.38 -16.48 -12.72
N TYR A 225 -1.35 -15.79 -12.20
CA TYR A 225 0.02 -15.94 -12.68
C TYR A 225 0.53 -17.40 -12.55
N PRO A 226 0.39 -18.06 -11.39
CA PRO A 226 0.79 -19.46 -11.23
C PRO A 226 0.07 -20.42 -12.17
N SER A 227 -1.20 -20.19 -12.50
CA SER A 227 -1.95 -21.05 -13.44
C SER A 227 -1.34 -21.08 -14.86
N LEU A 228 -0.60 -20.02 -15.23
CA LEU A 228 0.11 -19.91 -16.50
C LEU A 228 1.59 -20.33 -16.40
N GLY A 229 2.03 -20.85 -15.24
CA GLY A 229 3.44 -21.13 -14.97
C GLY A 229 4.30 -19.87 -14.81
N LEU A 230 3.68 -18.70 -14.58
CA LEU A 230 4.35 -17.41 -14.44
C LEU A 230 4.50 -17.01 -12.98
N LYS A 231 5.48 -16.15 -12.70
CA LYS A 231 5.69 -15.58 -11.36
C LYS A 231 5.28 -14.12 -11.36
N ALA A 232 4.38 -13.75 -10.45
CA ALA A 232 3.88 -12.39 -10.35
C ALA A 232 5.00 -11.35 -10.10
N GLU A 233 6.07 -11.72 -9.39
CA GLU A 233 7.25 -10.88 -9.12
C GLU A 233 8.05 -10.46 -10.36
N ASP A 234 7.84 -11.10 -11.52
CA ASP A 234 8.46 -10.71 -12.79
C ASP A 234 7.69 -9.57 -13.48
N TYR A 235 6.47 -9.28 -13.02
CA TYR A 235 5.55 -8.29 -13.58
C TYR A 235 5.24 -7.17 -12.59
N ILE A 236 5.22 -7.48 -11.30
CA ILE A 236 4.85 -6.57 -10.21
C ILE A 236 6.08 -6.34 -9.34
N ASN A 237 6.42 -5.08 -9.11
CA ASN A 237 7.53 -4.66 -8.27
C ASN A 237 7.12 -4.63 -6.79
N LYS A 238 6.12 -3.84 -6.43
CA LYS A 238 5.64 -3.69 -5.05
C LYS A 238 4.12 -3.55 -5.01
N ILE A 239 3.49 -4.07 -3.96
CA ILE A 239 2.05 -4.02 -3.72
C ILE A 239 1.80 -3.32 -2.38
N ILE A 240 0.84 -2.41 -2.36
CA ILE A 240 0.32 -1.78 -1.16
C ILE A 240 -1.16 -2.13 -1.06
N THR A 241 -1.60 -2.55 0.12
CA THR A 241 -3.02 -2.73 0.40
C THR A 241 -3.51 -1.77 1.48
N LEU A 242 -4.65 -1.12 1.23
CA LEU A 242 -5.29 -0.16 2.13
C LEU A 242 -6.56 -0.79 2.70
N GLY A 243 -6.56 -1.15 3.99
CA GLY A 243 -7.72 -1.74 4.67
C GLY A 243 -8.26 -3.02 4.00
N THR A 244 -7.45 -3.77 3.26
CA THR A 244 -7.91 -4.99 2.58
C THR A 244 -8.20 -6.10 3.58
N PRO A 245 -9.39 -6.74 3.56
CA PRO A 245 -9.73 -7.83 4.48
C PRO A 245 -9.04 -9.13 4.07
N HIS A 246 -7.71 -9.18 4.18
CA HIS A 246 -6.86 -10.31 3.78
C HIS A 246 -7.28 -11.62 4.41
N GLN A 247 -7.54 -11.61 5.71
CA GLN A 247 -7.96 -12.81 6.43
C GLN A 247 -9.47 -13.02 6.39
N GLY A 248 -10.21 -12.20 5.62
CA GLY A 248 -11.66 -12.22 5.54
C GLY A 248 -12.36 -11.36 6.60
N ILE A 249 -13.69 -11.30 6.48
CA ILE A 249 -14.60 -10.65 7.43
C ILE A 249 -15.57 -11.69 8.02
N THR A 250 -16.27 -11.33 9.09
CA THR A 250 -17.29 -12.21 9.68
C THR A 250 -18.53 -12.30 8.78
N PHE A 251 -19.23 -13.43 8.82
CA PHE A 251 -20.34 -13.74 7.93
C PHE A 251 -21.53 -12.76 8.06
N GLN A 252 -21.82 -12.27 9.26
CA GLN A 252 -22.88 -11.27 9.48
C GLN A 252 -22.58 -9.94 8.79
N ILE A 253 -21.34 -9.44 8.90
CA ILE A 253 -20.90 -8.22 8.19
C ILE A 253 -20.98 -8.44 6.67
N LEU A 254 -20.68 -9.65 6.21
CA LEU A 254 -20.73 -10.02 4.80
C LEU A 254 -22.17 -10.09 4.26
N GLU A 255 -23.13 -10.61 5.04
CA GLU A 255 -24.57 -10.57 4.71
C GLU A 255 -25.12 -9.14 4.69
N ASP A 256 -24.73 -8.29 5.64
CA ASP A 256 -25.12 -6.88 5.68
C ASP A 256 -24.51 -6.08 4.52
N TRP A 257 -23.27 -6.41 4.12
CA TRP A 257 -22.58 -5.78 2.99
C TRP A 257 -23.10 -6.24 1.64
N LEU A 258 -23.63 -7.47 1.53
CA LEU A 258 -24.20 -8.02 0.29
C LEU A 258 -25.73 -7.93 0.21
N GLY A 259 -26.40 -7.58 1.30
CA GLY A 259 -27.86 -7.48 1.41
C GLY A 259 -28.54 -8.85 1.49
N PHE A 260 -29.61 -8.95 2.28
CA PHE A 260 -30.46 -10.14 2.33
C PHE A 260 -31.03 -10.45 0.93
N GLY A 261 -30.45 -11.44 0.24
CA GLY A 261 -30.95 -11.98 -1.02
C GLY A 261 -29.86 -12.05 -2.09
N GLY A 262 -29.04 -13.09 -2.03
CA GLY A 262 -27.98 -13.34 -3.00
C GLY A 262 -28.51 -13.41 -4.44
N GLU A 263 -28.15 -12.41 -5.25
CA GLU A 263 -28.11 -12.57 -6.69
C GLU A 263 -27.07 -13.65 -7.04
N LEU A 264 -27.38 -14.47 -8.06
CA LEU A 264 -26.48 -15.46 -8.65
C LEU A 264 -25.18 -14.77 -9.10
N GLY A 265 -24.14 -14.86 -8.27
CA GLY A 265 -22.86 -14.17 -8.43
C GLY A 265 -22.20 -13.78 -7.11
N ALA A 266 -22.98 -13.60 -6.03
CA ALA A 266 -22.47 -13.27 -4.70
C ALA A 266 -21.75 -14.43 -4.00
N GLN A 267 -22.00 -15.69 -4.41
CA GLN A 267 -21.47 -16.89 -3.73
C GLN A 267 -19.95 -17.03 -3.82
N GLU A 268 -19.34 -16.77 -4.98
CA GLU A 268 -17.87 -16.78 -5.10
C GLU A 268 -17.23 -15.67 -4.30
N GLU A 269 -17.79 -14.46 -4.31
CA GLU A 269 -17.31 -13.37 -3.46
C GLU A 269 -17.43 -13.74 -1.97
N LEU A 270 -18.56 -14.31 -1.56
CA LEU A 270 -18.80 -14.81 -0.20
C LEU A 270 -17.67 -15.77 0.24
N GLU A 271 -17.24 -16.69 -0.64
CA GLU A 271 -16.15 -17.61 -0.33
C GLU A 271 -14.80 -16.90 -0.15
N ARG A 272 -14.54 -15.87 -0.96
CA ARG A 272 -13.29 -15.10 -0.94
C ARG A 272 -13.18 -14.20 0.27
N PHE A 273 -14.30 -13.73 0.81
CA PHE A 273 -14.36 -12.96 2.06
C PHE A 273 -14.46 -13.82 3.32
N ASN A 274 -14.68 -15.13 3.18
CA ASN A 274 -14.90 -16.01 4.32
C ASN A 274 -13.60 -16.28 5.09
N LEU A 275 -13.57 -15.86 6.35
CA LEU A 275 -12.41 -16.02 7.23
C LEU A 275 -11.95 -17.50 7.40
N LYS A 276 -12.89 -18.45 7.44
CA LYS A 276 -12.54 -19.88 7.53
C LYS A 276 -11.93 -20.41 6.24
N ASN A 277 -12.27 -19.84 5.09
CA ASN A 277 -11.66 -20.25 3.83
C ASN A 277 -10.28 -19.61 3.67
N GLN A 278 -10.15 -18.35 4.07
CA GLN A 278 -8.90 -17.61 4.00
C GLN A 278 -7.78 -18.19 4.89
N SER A 279 -8.11 -18.99 5.91
CA SER A 279 -7.15 -19.65 6.79
C SER A 279 -6.78 -21.09 6.39
N LYS A 280 -7.35 -21.64 5.31
CA LYS A 280 -7.07 -23.02 4.88
C LYS A 280 -5.88 -23.08 3.92
N LEU A 281 -4.83 -23.82 4.27
CA LEU A 281 -3.63 -23.96 3.40
C LEU A 281 -3.92 -24.61 2.04
N ASN A 282 -4.90 -25.52 1.97
CA ASN A 282 -5.30 -26.16 0.71
C ASN A 282 -6.15 -25.26 -0.20
N ASN A 283 -6.57 -24.10 0.29
CA ASN A 283 -7.25 -23.10 -0.51
C ASN A 283 -6.20 -22.25 -1.26
N PRO A 284 -6.15 -22.28 -2.60
CA PRO A 284 -5.09 -21.60 -3.36
C PRO A 284 -5.04 -20.08 -3.09
N TYR A 285 -6.18 -19.47 -2.79
CA TYR A 285 -6.29 -18.05 -2.51
C TYR A 285 -6.25 -17.68 -1.02
N SER A 286 -5.87 -18.61 -0.14
CA SER A 286 -5.63 -18.35 1.29
C SER A 286 -4.52 -17.33 1.51
N PHE A 287 -4.65 -16.45 2.50
CA PHE A 287 -3.61 -15.44 2.76
C PHE A 287 -2.29 -16.09 3.21
N GLN A 288 -2.36 -17.28 3.81
CA GLN A 288 -1.19 -18.05 4.24
C GLN A 288 -0.33 -18.54 3.07
N ASN A 289 -0.89 -18.58 1.87
CA ASN A 289 -0.17 -18.99 0.66
C ASN A 289 0.52 -17.81 -0.03
N PHE A 290 0.35 -16.57 0.42
CA PHE A 290 0.84 -15.39 -0.32
C PHE A 290 2.37 -15.41 -0.51
N GLU A 291 3.12 -15.72 0.56
CA GLU A 291 4.59 -15.81 0.54
C GLU A 291 5.12 -16.85 -0.46
N LYS A 292 4.33 -17.87 -0.80
CA LYS A 292 4.72 -18.88 -1.80
C LYS A 292 4.74 -18.33 -3.23
N HIS A 293 4.06 -17.22 -3.47
CA HIS A 293 3.83 -16.67 -4.80
C HIS A 293 4.41 -15.24 -4.99
N PHE A 294 4.68 -14.53 -3.89
CA PHE A 294 5.24 -13.19 -3.94
C PHE A 294 6.06 -12.85 -2.68
N PRO A 295 7.19 -12.14 -2.79
CA PRO A 295 8.01 -11.79 -1.64
C PRO A 295 7.28 -10.85 -0.66
N LEU A 296 7.22 -11.22 0.62
CA LEU A 296 6.49 -10.47 1.64
C LEU A 296 7.07 -9.06 1.85
N GLU A 297 8.38 -8.87 1.68
CA GLU A 297 9.03 -7.56 1.80
C GLU A 297 8.61 -6.57 0.70
N ARG A 298 7.90 -7.05 -0.34
CA ARG A 298 7.34 -6.23 -1.42
C ARG A 298 5.84 -6.01 -1.28
N LEU A 299 5.24 -6.45 -0.17
CA LEU A 299 3.86 -6.17 0.19
C LEU A 299 3.83 -5.28 1.44
N LEU A 300 3.19 -4.13 1.37
CA LEU A 300 2.90 -3.31 2.55
C LEU A 300 1.39 -3.31 2.84
N THR A 301 1.01 -3.60 4.09
CA THR A 301 -0.37 -3.47 4.55
C THR A 301 -0.56 -2.20 5.37
N ILE A 302 -1.31 -1.23 4.83
CA ILE A 302 -1.73 -0.02 5.53
C ILE A 302 -3.10 -0.28 6.17
N VAL A 303 -3.14 -0.23 7.50
CA VAL A 303 -4.30 -0.59 8.31
C VAL A 303 -4.90 0.68 8.92
N GLY A 304 -6.18 0.91 8.65
CA GLY A 304 -6.96 1.95 9.33
C GLY A 304 -7.36 1.50 10.74
N THR A 305 -7.49 2.45 11.66
CA THR A 305 -7.83 2.16 13.06
C THR A 305 -8.94 3.03 13.63
N ASN A 306 -9.57 3.90 12.83
CA ASN A 306 -10.56 4.86 13.33
C ASN A 306 -11.98 4.50 12.87
N TYR A 307 -12.61 3.57 13.58
CA TYR A 307 -14.00 3.18 13.34
C TYR A 307 -15.01 4.30 13.66
N LYS A 308 -14.69 5.22 14.57
CA LYS A 308 -15.62 6.26 15.06
C LYS A 308 -15.96 7.29 14.00
N SER A 309 -15.02 7.56 13.09
CA SER A 309 -15.20 8.51 11.98
C SER A 309 -15.92 7.92 10.77
N TYR A 310 -16.21 6.62 10.76
CA TYR A 310 -16.87 5.96 9.64
C TYR A 310 -18.39 6.20 9.66
N ASN A 311 -18.83 7.20 8.89
CA ASN A 311 -20.22 7.71 8.87
C ASN A 311 -21.13 7.02 7.82
N LEU A 312 -21.24 5.68 7.87
CA LEU A 312 -22.38 4.98 7.26
C LEU A 312 -23.39 4.66 8.37
N ARG A 313 -24.53 5.37 8.37
CA ARG A 313 -25.62 5.26 9.37
C ARG A 313 -26.17 3.83 9.59
N GLN A 314 -25.82 2.85 8.75
CA GLN A 314 -26.23 1.46 8.90
C GLN A 314 -25.09 0.52 9.37
N ALA A 315 -23.82 0.78 9.05
CA ALA A 315 -22.70 -0.11 9.38
C ALA A 315 -22.08 0.15 10.77
N SER A 316 -22.18 1.38 11.29
CA SER A 316 -21.59 1.80 12.58
C SER A 316 -22.16 1.04 13.79
N PHE A 317 -23.44 0.63 13.75
CA PHE A 317 -24.08 -0.04 14.87
C PHE A 317 -23.72 -1.54 14.96
N LEU A 318 -23.50 -2.20 13.82
CA LEU A 318 -23.28 -3.66 13.74
C LEU A 318 -21.82 -4.05 14.02
N ASN A 319 -20.84 -3.22 13.65
CA ASN A 319 -19.41 -3.46 13.96
C ASN A 319 -19.10 -3.44 15.46
N ARG A 320 -19.96 -2.79 16.25
CA ARG A 320 -19.82 -2.69 17.70
C ARG A 320 -20.29 -3.97 18.44
N VAL A 321 -20.96 -4.89 17.75
CA VAL A 321 -21.66 -6.03 18.38
C VAL A 321 -20.94 -7.38 18.18
N PHE A 322 -19.96 -7.47 17.27
CA PHE A 322 -19.35 -8.78 16.93
C PHE A 322 -17.82 -8.76 16.96
N SER A 323 -17.27 -9.14 18.11
CA SER A 323 -15.87 -9.57 18.24
C SER A 323 -15.74 -11.03 17.79
N PRO A 324 -14.86 -11.36 16.83
CA PRO A 324 -14.47 -12.75 16.59
C PRO A 324 -14.01 -13.39 17.90
N ARG A 325 -14.23 -14.70 18.09
CA ARG A 325 -13.84 -15.44 19.32
C ARG A 325 -12.34 -15.39 19.68
N TYR A 326 -11.51 -14.82 18.81
CA TYR A 326 -10.06 -14.63 19.00
C TYR A 326 -9.70 -13.22 19.50
N GLU A 327 -10.64 -12.27 19.49
CA GLU A 327 -10.49 -10.99 20.18
C GLU A 327 -11.07 -11.18 21.60
N PHE A 328 -10.23 -11.04 22.63
CA PHE A 328 -10.65 -11.18 24.03
C PHE A 328 -11.78 -10.19 24.37
N GLY A 329 -13.02 -10.67 24.28
CA GLY A 329 -14.24 -10.00 24.73
C GLY A 329 -14.90 -9.04 23.72
N SER A 330 -16.19 -8.78 23.96
CA SER A 330 -17.04 -7.80 23.26
C SER A 330 -16.62 -6.33 23.47
N ASN A 331 -15.49 -6.08 24.12
CA ASN A 331 -15.10 -4.77 24.66
C ASN A 331 -14.13 -4.00 23.76
N TYR A 332 -13.67 -4.59 22.65
CA TYR A 332 -12.75 -3.95 21.71
C TYR A 332 -13.37 -3.84 20.32
N ASN A 333 -13.23 -2.67 19.71
CA ASN A 333 -13.55 -2.43 18.31
C ASN A 333 -12.30 -2.02 17.52
N ARG A 334 -11.35 -2.96 17.40
CA ARG A 334 -10.12 -2.84 16.59
C ARG A 334 -10.42 -2.88 15.10
N SER A 335 -10.99 -1.81 14.56
CA SER A 335 -11.32 -1.69 13.13
C SER A 335 -11.15 -0.28 12.60
N ASP A 336 -11.15 -0.16 11.28
CA ASP A 336 -11.30 1.10 10.54
C ASP A 336 -12.78 1.47 10.31
N GLY A 337 -13.71 0.76 10.95
CA GLY A 337 -15.15 0.91 10.75
C GLY A 337 -15.74 -0.04 9.72
N LEU A 338 -14.93 -0.87 9.03
CA LEU A 338 -15.41 -1.97 8.21
C LEU A 338 -14.58 -3.24 8.41
N VAL A 339 -13.25 -3.11 8.34
CA VAL A 339 -12.31 -4.22 8.40
C VAL A 339 -11.59 -4.21 9.74
N LYS A 340 -11.53 -5.37 10.39
CA LYS A 340 -10.79 -5.55 11.63
C LYS A 340 -9.29 -5.40 11.34
N GLN A 341 -8.58 -4.75 12.24
CA GLN A 341 -7.15 -4.48 12.08
C GLN A 341 -6.36 -5.77 11.86
N PHE A 342 -6.69 -6.85 12.57
CA PHE A 342 -6.06 -8.17 12.39
C PHE A 342 -6.31 -8.73 10.97
N SER A 343 -7.55 -8.63 10.47
CA SER A 343 -7.89 -9.06 9.11
C SER A 343 -7.24 -8.21 8.02
N ALA A 344 -6.84 -6.97 8.32
CA ALA A 344 -6.26 -6.03 7.38
C ALA A 344 -4.78 -6.30 7.05
N GLN A 345 -4.21 -7.39 7.56
CA GLN A 345 -2.78 -7.68 7.54
C GLN A 345 -2.49 -9.04 6.89
N ILE A 346 -1.28 -9.20 6.36
CA ILE A 346 -0.67 -10.50 6.04
C ILE A 346 0.51 -10.70 7.00
N PRO A 347 0.50 -11.74 7.86
CA PRO A 347 1.61 -12.03 8.76
C PRO A 347 2.94 -12.12 8.01
N GLY A 348 3.99 -11.51 8.57
CA GLY A 348 5.33 -11.44 7.96
C GLY A 348 5.52 -10.34 6.92
N ALA A 349 4.45 -9.76 6.36
CA ALA A 349 4.55 -8.56 5.54
C ALA A 349 4.70 -7.30 6.43
N PRO A 350 5.47 -6.28 5.99
CA PRO A 350 5.45 -4.97 6.60
C PRO A 350 4.03 -4.45 6.82
N ARG A 351 3.76 -3.92 8.01
CA ARG A 351 2.46 -3.36 8.39
C ARG A 351 2.63 -1.97 9.00
N THR A 352 1.73 -1.05 8.66
CA THR A 352 1.61 0.20 9.39
C THR A 352 0.17 0.52 9.74
N PHE A 353 -0.03 1.23 10.85
CA PHE A 353 -1.31 1.68 11.34
C PHE A 353 -1.45 3.18 11.18
N ILE A 354 -2.56 3.63 10.61
CA ILE A 354 -2.92 5.05 10.51
C ILE A 354 -4.30 5.25 11.14
N HIS A 355 -4.47 6.36 11.88
CA HIS A 355 -5.72 6.63 12.61
C HIS A 355 -6.84 7.17 11.70
N LYS A 356 -7.19 6.40 10.68
CA LYS A 356 -8.16 6.74 9.63
C LYS A 356 -9.23 5.65 9.50
N SER A 357 -10.40 6.04 9.00
CA SER A 357 -11.50 5.12 8.69
C SER A 357 -11.28 4.42 7.35
N HIS A 358 -12.09 3.39 7.09
CA HIS A 358 -12.01 2.58 5.87
C HIS A 358 -12.23 3.38 4.57
N GLY A 359 -13.13 4.36 4.63
CA GLY A 359 -13.56 5.18 3.49
C GLY A 359 -14.25 6.45 3.97
N GLY A 360 -14.45 7.41 3.07
CA GLY A 360 -14.98 8.74 3.39
C GLY A 360 -13.94 9.84 3.17
N PHE A 361 -14.27 11.07 3.61
CA PHE A 361 -13.45 12.26 3.34
C PHE A 361 -12.06 12.21 3.96
N ASP A 362 -11.95 11.76 5.23
CA ASP A 362 -10.67 11.53 5.91
C ASP A 362 -10.51 10.04 6.23
N SER A 363 -9.97 9.30 5.26
CA SER A 363 -9.94 7.83 5.28
C SER A 363 -8.60 7.28 4.76
N VAL A 364 -8.41 5.97 4.87
CA VAL A 364 -7.19 5.29 4.36
C VAL A 364 -6.96 5.50 2.86
N ILE A 365 -7.97 5.91 2.08
CA ILE A 365 -7.84 6.17 0.63
C ILE A 365 -7.67 7.63 0.24
N THR A 366 -8.04 8.57 1.12
CA THR A 366 -7.98 10.01 0.85
C THR A 366 -6.91 10.73 1.67
N SER A 367 -6.40 10.08 2.71
CA SER A 367 -5.46 10.66 3.66
C SER A 367 -4.06 10.89 3.08
N ARG A 368 -3.43 11.98 3.52
CA ARG A 368 -2.03 12.29 3.21
C ARG A 368 -1.10 11.24 3.83
N GLU A 369 -1.47 10.72 4.99
CA GLU A 369 -0.78 9.65 5.71
C GLU A 369 -0.57 8.42 4.81
N ALA A 370 -1.64 7.92 4.18
CA ALA A 370 -1.55 6.77 3.30
C ALA A 370 -0.67 7.04 2.07
N PHE A 371 -0.78 8.24 1.48
CA PHE A 371 0.05 8.65 0.35
C PHE A 371 1.55 8.72 0.71
N GLU A 372 1.88 9.30 1.86
CA GLU A 372 3.26 9.52 2.32
C GLU A 372 3.92 8.20 2.75
N VAL A 373 3.17 7.31 3.39
CA VAL A 373 3.60 5.93 3.64
C VAL A 373 3.84 5.19 2.31
N ALA A 374 2.89 5.28 1.37
CA ALA A 374 2.94 4.54 0.12
C ALA A 374 4.13 4.95 -0.78
N THR A 375 4.34 6.25 -0.93
CA THR A 375 5.45 6.79 -1.72
C THR A 375 6.81 6.45 -1.10
N ARG A 376 6.93 6.46 0.23
CA ARG A 376 8.16 6.01 0.91
C ARG A 376 8.41 4.52 0.72
N PHE A 377 7.37 3.68 0.73
CA PHE A 377 7.55 2.25 0.45
C PHE A 377 7.99 1.99 -0.99
N PHE A 378 7.40 2.71 -1.96
CA PHE A 378 7.79 2.55 -3.36
C PHE A 378 9.18 3.09 -3.65
N PHE A 379 9.50 4.30 -3.18
CA PHE A 379 10.65 5.07 -3.67
C PHE A 379 11.71 5.40 -2.62
N GLY A 380 11.44 5.14 -1.34
CA GLY A 380 12.35 5.43 -0.25
C GLY A 380 13.67 4.69 -0.38
N ASN A 381 14.73 5.33 0.11
CA ASN A 381 16.11 4.82 0.10
C ASN A 381 16.56 4.32 1.49
N VAL A 382 15.69 4.35 2.50
CA VAL A 382 15.99 3.89 3.86
C VAL A 382 14.86 3.00 4.37
N ARG A 383 15.21 1.86 4.97
CA ARG A 383 14.31 1.04 5.78
C ARG A 383 14.72 1.13 7.24
N SER A 384 13.75 1.31 8.13
CA SER A 384 13.94 1.35 9.57
C SER A 384 13.10 0.27 10.25
N ARG A 385 13.65 -0.42 11.24
CA ARG A 385 12.90 -1.33 12.12
C ARG A 385 13.10 -0.97 13.58
N LEU A 386 12.03 -0.94 14.36
CA LEU A 386 12.04 -0.72 15.80
C LEU A 386 11.61 -2.01 16.51
N ARG A 387 12.41 -2.44 17.49
CA ARG A 387 12.17 -3.67 18.26
C ARG A 387 12.21 -3.41 19.76
N LEU A 388 11.42 -4.20 20.49
CA LEU A 388 11.57 -4.34 21.94
C LEU A 388 12.62 -5.42 22.25
N VAL A 389 13.65 -5.09 23.02
CA VAL A 389 14.65 -6.06 23.50
C VAL A 389 14.22 -6.63 24.84
N ASN A 390 13.91 -5.76 25.81
CA ASN A 390 13.38 -6.12 27.11
C ASN A 390 12.55 -4.96 27.68
N ALA A 391 11.66 -5.27 28.60
CA ALA A 391 10.85 -4.31 29.33
C ALA A 391 10.66 -4.76 30.77
N GLN A 392 10.36 -3.80 31.64
CA GLN A 392 9.87 -4.03 32.99
C GLN A 392 8.93 -2.89 33.38
N ILE A 393 7.71 -3.25 33.74
CA ILE A 393 6.76 -2.34 34.38
C ILE A 393 7.09 -2.29 35.88
N THR A 394 7.38 -1.09 36.38
CA THR A 394 7.85 -0.86 37.76
C THR A 394 6.78 -0.22 38.66
N ARG A 395 5.66 0.21 38.08
CA ARG A 395 4.50 0.82 38.77
C ARG A 395 3.21 0.47 38.05
N GLY A 396 2.10 0.40 38.80
CA GLY A 396 0.80 -0.07 38.31
C GLY A 396 0.56 -1.48 38.85
N LYS A 397 -0.25 -1.57 39.90
CA LYS A 397 -0.60 -2.80 40.64
C LYS A 397 -1.86 -2.55 41.44
N ASP A 398 -2.97 -3.15 41.03
CA ASP A 398 -4.05 -3.37 41.98
C ASP A 398 -3.64 -4.48 42.96
N TRP A 399 -3.64 -4.18 44.26
CA TRP A 399 -3.40 -5.19 45.32
C TRP A 399 -4.47 -6.30 45.32
N PHE A 400 -5.59 -6.07 44.63
CA PHE A 400 -6.68 -7.01 44.43
C PHE A 400 -7.15 -6.93 42.97
N GLY A 401 -6.62 -7.78 42.09
CA GLY A 401 -7.00 -7.81 40.68
C GLY A 401 -5.97 -8.50 39.79
N LYS A 402 -6.32 -8.71 38.52
CA LYS A 402 -5.38 -9.07 37.45
C LYS A 402 -5.23 -7.83 36.56
N SER A 403 -4.04 -7.23 36.52
CA SER A 403 -3.72 -6.09 35.65
C SER A 403 -3.44 -6.56 34.23
N GLU A 404 -3.91 -5.81 33.24
CA GLU A 404 -3.59 -5.98 31.83
C GLU A 404 -2.79 -4.78 31.33
N PHE A 405 -1.61 -5.02 30.77
CA PHE A 405 -0.72 -3.96 30.29
C PHE A 405 -0.71 -3.84 28.76
N PHE A 406 -0.54 -2.62 28.27
CA PHE A 406 -0.51 -2.31 26.84
C PHE A 406 0.69 -1.44 26.51
N LEU A 407 1.43 -1.79 25.45
CA LEU A 407 2.53 -0.98 24.93
C LEU A 407 2.14 -0.38 23.57
N GLY A 408 2.15 0.94 23.48
CA GLY A 408 1.96 1.69 22.23
C GLY A 408 3.20 2.48 21.86
N VAL A 409 3.55 2.48 20.58
CA VAL A 409 4.56 3.39 20.01
C VAL A 409 3.99 4.08 18.79
N SER A 410 4.08 5.41 18.76
CA SER A 410 3.78 6.22 17.59
C SER A 410 5.06 6.81 17.00
N ILE A 411 5.17 6.82 15.67
CA ILE A 411 6.40 7.22 14.96
C ILE A 411 6.10 8.30 13.94
N LYS A 412 6.85 9.40 14.03
CA LYS A 412 6.68 10.58 13.21
C LYS A 412 8.05 11.11 12.74
N PRO A 413 8.36 11.12 11.44
CA PRO A 413 9.56 11.79 10.96
C PRO A 413 9.45 13.31 11.08
N ARG A 414 10.58 14.01 11.05
CA ARG A 414 10.62 15.47 10.96
C ARG A 414 9.95 15.96 9.67
N LEU A 415 9.38 17.17 9.71
CA LEU A 415 8.74 17.86 8.58
C LEU A 415 7.41 17.28 8.07
N VAL A 416 6.86 16.26 8.73
CA VAL A 416 5.44 15.88 8.53
C VAL A 416 4.63 16.30 9.74
N ASP A 417 3.33 16.51 9.56
CA ASP A 417 2.39 16.88 10.62
C ASP A 417 1.66 15.68 11.24
N PHE A 418 1.70 14.53 10.59
CA PHE A 418 1.08 13.26 10.99
C PHE A 418 2.09 12.17 11.36
N GLU A 419 1.59 11.07 11.91
CA GLU A 419 2.37 9.87 12.24
C GLU A 419 2.38 8.89 11.06
N LEU A 420 3.54 8.31 10.76
CA LEU A 420 3.64 7.24 9.75
C LEU A 420 3.21 5.88 10.31
N PHE A 421 3.24 5.73 11.63
CA PHE A 421 2.80 4.57 12.39
C PHE A 421 2.17 5.08 13.68
N HIS A 422 0.88 4.83 13.88
CA HIS A 422 0.11 5.32 15.01
C HIS A 422 -0.33 4.17 15.91
N GLN A 423 0.05 4.20 17.19
CA GLN A 423 -0.55 3.36 18.21
C GLN A 423 -1.05 4.20 19.37
N SER A 424 -2.30 3.97 19.76
CA SER A 424 -2.90 4.64 20.90
C SER A 424 -4.01 3.83 21.51
N GLU A 425 -4.37 4.19 22.75
CA GLU A 425 -5.57 3.71 23.42
C GLU A 425 -6.83 3.93 22.57
N GLY A 426 -6.99 5.13 21.99
CA GLY A 426 -8.14 5.47 21.15
C GLY A 426 -8.23 4.69 19.83
N ALA A 427 -7.09 4.19 19.33
CA ALA A 427 -7.01 3.28 18.17
C ALA A 427 -7.15 1.79 18.57
N GLU A 428 -7.10 1.49 19.87
CA GLU A 428 -7.18 0.15 20.46
C GLU A 428 -6.15 -0.85 19.92
N ASN A 429 -5.03 -0.35 19.37
CA ASN A 429 -4.05 -1.12 18.60
C ASN A 429 -2.67 -1.21 19.25
N CYS A 430 -2.57 -0.85 20.53
CA CYS A 430 -1.38 -1.12 21.33
C CYS A 430 -1.14 -2.63 21.46
N TYR A 431 0.12 -3.02 21.53
CA TYR A 431 0.52 -4.40 21.80
C TYR A 431 -0.01 -4.86 23.15
N GLY A 432 -0.47 -6.12 23.21
CA GLY A 432 -1.08 -6.70 24.41
C GLY A 432 -2.56 -7.08 24.24
N PRO A 433 -3.30 -7.30 25.33
CA PRO A 433 -2.85 -7.14 26.72
C PRO A 433 -1.73 -8.11 27.09
N PHE A 434 -0.84 -7.66 27.97
CA PHE A 434 0.18 -8.46 28.64
C PHE A 434 -0.20 -8.62 30.11
N MET A 435 -0.07 -9.84 30.64
CA MET A 435 -0.28 -10.10 32.07
C MET A 435 1.03 -10.01 32.84
N LYS A 436 2.16 -10.22 32.16
CA LYS A 436 3.48 -10.12 32.76
C LYS A 436 4.03 -8.70 32.65
N GLU A 437 4.68 -8.25 33.71
CA GLU A 437 5.31 -6.93 33.80
C GLU A 437 6.49 -6.78 32.81
N ASP A 438 7.06 -7.89 32.34
CA ASP A 438 8.16 -7.93 31.38
C ASP A 438 7.71 -8.01 29.91
N LEU A 439 6.39 -8.03 29.68
CA LEU A 439 5.76 -8.14 28.36
C LEU A 439 6.10 -9.44 27.59
N THR A 440 6.46 -10.51 28.30
CA THR A 440 6.85 -11.81 27.72
C THR A 440 5.71 -12.83 27.62
N ASP A 441 4.46 -12.38 27.58
CA ASP A 441 3.32 -13.25 27.32
C ASP A 441 3.46 -13.93 25.94
N GLU A 442 3.19 -15.23 25.85
CA GLU A 442 3.44 -16.00 24.62
C GLU A 442 2.46 -15.65 23.48
N ASN A 443 1.20 -15.35 23.82
CA ASN A 443 0.12 -15.15 22.85
C ASN A 443 -0.79 -13.97 23.26
N PRO A 444 -0.26 -12.73 23.33
CA PRO A 444 -1.08 -11.55 23.56
C PRO A 444 -2.11 -11.39 22.42
N ALA A 445 -3.26 -10.78 22.72
CA ALA A 445 -4.35 -10.65 21.74
C ALA A 445 -3.96 -9.80 20.52
N PHE A 446 -3.08 -8.80 20.71
CA PHE A 446 -2.42 -8.08 19.65
C PHE A 446 -0.91 -8.32 19.73
N PRO A 447 -0.39 -9.33 19.00
CA PRO A 447 1.00 -9.72 19.09
C PRO A 447 1.92 -8.82 18.28
N TRP A 448 3.21 -8.92 18.62
CA TRP A 448 4.33 -8.36 17.85
C TRP A 448 4.24 -8.70 16.36
N ALA A 449 4.86 -7.88 15.51
CA ALA A 449 4.77 -8.07 14.06
C ALA A 449 5.56 -9.31 13.58
N ASP A 450 6.54 -9.76 14.35
CA ASP A 450 7.32 -10.98 14.11
C ASP A 450 7.72 -11.66 15.43
N GLY A 451 8.43 -12.80 15.34
CA GLY A 451 8.93 -13.55 16.50
C GLY A 451 10.14 -12.94 17.20
N LYS A 452 10.53 -11.70 16.87
CA LYS A 452 11.65 -10.95 17.46
C LYS A 452 11.17 -9.59 17.97
N ASN A 453 9.92 -9.54 18.46
CA ASN A 453 9.30 -8.37 19.05
C ASN A 453 9.35 -7.11 18.16
N LEU A 454 9.19 -7.26 16.84
CA LEU A 454 9.08 -6.13 15.92
C LEU A 454 7.86 -5.26 16.25
N ILE A 455 8.12 -3.99 16.53
CA ILE A 455 7.11 -2.96 16.80
C ILE A 455 6.69 -2.30 15.50
N TRP A 456 7.67 -1.87 14.71
CA TRP A 456 7.45 -1.15 13.46
C TRP A 456 8.54 -1.48 12.45
N GLU A 457 8.14 -1.70 11.20
CA GLU A 457 9.00 -1.66 10.02
C GLU A 457 8.45 -0.58 9.08
N GLY A 458 9.28 0.40 8.74
CA GLY A 458 8.89 1.50 7.88
C GLY A 458 9.98 1.96 6.93
N TYR A 459 9.56 2.77 5.97
CA TYR A 459 10.37 3.21 4.85
C TYR A 459 10.44 4.73 4.88
N LEU A 460 11.59 5.28 4.53
CA LEU A 460 11.89 6.71 4.61
C LEU A 460 12.62 7.14 3.32
N ASN A 461 12.49 8.42 2.97
CA ASN A 461 13.17 9.02 1.83
C ASN A 461 14.06 10.14 2.31
N THR A 462 15.37 9.99 2.11
CA THR A 462 16.40 10.94 2.49
C THR A 462 17.11 11.57 1.29
N LEU A 463 16.71 11.23 0.06
CA LEU A 463 17.37 11.69 -1.17
C LEU A 463 17.45 13.22 -1.23
N ALA A 464 16.35 13.93 -0.95
CA ALA A 464 16.35 15.40 -0.94
C ALA A 464 17.36 16.00 0.04
N ILE A 465 17.58 15.37 1.20
CA ILE A 465 18.57 15.82 2.20
C ILE A 465 20.00 15.49 1.73
N LEU A 466 20.18 14.33 1.10
CA LEU A 466 21.47 13.88 0.59
C LEU A 466 21.93 14.69 -0.62
N GLU A 467 21.00 15.13 -1.47
CA GLU A 467 21.26 15.92 -2.68
C GLU A 467 21.39 17.42 -2.40
N ASP A 468 20.91 17.91 -1.25
CA ASP A 468 21.02 19.32 -0.88
C ASP A 468 22.49 19.70 -0.58
N GLU A 469 23.11 20.46 -1.49
CA GLU A 469 24.49 20.95 -1.35
C GLU A 469 24.62 22.06 -0.30
N SER A 470 23.52 22.70 0.11
CA SER A 470 23.53 23.75 1.12
C SER A 470 23.71 23.20 2.55
N ILE A 471 23.45 21.90 2.75
CA ILE A 471 23.62 21.22 4.03
C ILE A 471 25.00 20.54 4.05
N PRO A 472 25.89 20.87 4.99
CA PRO A 472 27.16 20.18 5.13
C PRO A 472 26.98 18.68 5.40
N ALA A 473 27.83 17.83 4.82
CA ALA A 473 27.70 16.37 4.94
C ALA A 473 27.61 15.89 6.41
N GLN A 474 28.36 16.50 7.33
CA GLN A 474 28.33 16.16 8.75
C GLN A 474 27.02 16.52 9.47
N GLU A 475 26.17 17.35 8.87
CA GLU A 475 24.90 17.82 9.40
C GLU A 475 23.68 17.18 8.73
N LYS A 476 23.88 16.48 7.60
CA LYS A 476 22.82 15.74 6.89
C LYS A 476 22.26 14.66 7.80
N ASP A 477 21.04 14.92 8.29
CA ASP A 477 20.38 14.08 9.27
C ASP A 477 18.96 13.68 8.88
N MET A 478 18.54 12.57 9.45
CA MET A 478 17.17 12.11 9.45
C MET A 478 16.72 12.00 10.90
N VAL A 479 15.56 12.58 11.24
CA VAL A 479 15.05 12.58 12.61
C VAL A 479 13.69 11.90 12.68
N LEU A 480 13.55 10.97 13.62
CA LEU A 480 12.31 10.28 13.96
C LEU A 480 11.91 10.64 15.39
N ARG A 481 10.70 11.16 15.58
CA ARG A 481 10.06 11.26 16.89
C ARG A 481 9.35 9.94 17.19
N LEU A 482 9.59 9.41 18.38
CA LEU A 482 8.96 8.21 18.93
C LEU A 482 8.18 8.61 20.19
N ASP A 483 6.88 8.34 20.19
CA ASP A 483 5.97 8.59 21.30
C ASP A 483 5.62 7.25 21.96
N PHE A 484 6.16 7.00 23.15
CA PHE A 484 5.92 5.77 23.90
C PHE A 484 4.75 5.94 24.88
N TYR A 485 3.92 4.91 24.99
CA TYR A 485 2.78 4.83 25.90
C TYR A 485 2.73 3.44 26.54
N VAL A 486 2.57 3.39 27.87
CA VAL A 486 2.22 2.18 28.61
C VAL A 486 0.96 2.45 29.43
N GLY A 487 -0.07 1.65 29.19
CA GLY A 487 -1.34 1.69 29.91
C GLY A 487 -1.57 0.43 30.74
N GLU A 488 -2.29 0.56 31.84
CA GLU A 488 -2.82 -0.52 32.67
C GLU A 488 -4.34 -0.49 32.65
N ARG A 489 -4.96 -1.66 32.56
CA ARG A 489 -6.41 -1.86 32.75
C ARG A 489 -6.69 -2.87 33.86
N ASP A 490 -7.60 -2.49 34.76
CA ASP A 490 -8.04 -3.30 35.89
C ASP A 490 -9.33 -4.04 35.56
N LEU A 491 -9.32 -5.37 35.69
CA LEU A 491 -10.45 -6.24 35.31
C LEU A 491 -11.62 -6.28 36.32
N LEU A 492 -11.54 -5.57 37.45
CA LEU A 492 -12.57 -5.55 38.50
C LEU A 492 -13.36 -4.22 38.58
N GLY A 493 -12.97 -3.20 37.81
CA GLY A 493 -13.66 -1.91 37.74
C GLY A 493 -14.86 -1.94 36.80
N LEU A 494 -15.97 -1.30 37.19
CA LEU A 494 -17.04 -0.93 36.25
C LEU A 494 -16.54 0.25 35.40
N GLY A 495 -15.94 -0.06 34.26
CA GLY A 495 -15.32 0.90 33.32
C GLY A 495 -13.89 0.50 33.00
N PHE A 496 -13.37 0.90 31.83
CA PHE A 496 -11.93 0.88 31.57
C PHE A 496 -11.26 1.67 32.72
N SER A 497 -10.34 1.08 33.48
CA SER A 497 -9.38 1.93 34.20
C SER A 497 -8.30 2.28 33.16
N ASP A 498 -8.24 3.56 32.79
CA ASP A 498 -7.34 4.12 31.77
C ASP A 498 -6.06 4.65 32.45
N ASN A 499 -5.40 3.81 33.26
CA ASN A 499 -4.23 4.28 34.01
C ASN A 499 -3.01 4.34 33.09
N VAL A 500 -2.56 5.56 32.80
CA VAL A 500 -1.29 5.79 32.10
C VAL A 500 -0.15 5.54 33.09
N ILE A 501 0.55 4.41 32.92
CA ILE A 501 1.76 4.09 33.69
C ILE A 501 2.91 4.97 33.22
N PHE A 502 3.08 5.09 31.91
CA PHE A 502 4.21 5.77 31.30
C PHE A 502 3.81 6.43 30.00
N ARG A 503 4.29 7.66 29.79
CA ARG A 503 4.21 8.35 28.49
C ARG A 503 5.39 9.29 28.33
N LYS A 504 6.17 9.12 27.26
CA LYS A 504 7.34 9.97 27.01
C LYS A 504 7.69 10.00 25.53
N GLN A 505 8.24 11.13 25.09
CA GLN A 505 8.69 11.35 23.72
C GLN A 505 10.21 11.27 23.66
N TYR A 506 10.70 10.69 22.57
CA TYR A 506 12.12 10.62 22.25
C TYR A 506 12.33 10.97 20.77
N TYR A 507 13.52 11.43 20.43
CA TYR A 507 13.92 11.74 19.07
C TYR A 507 15.17 10.95 18.74
N ILE A 508 15.11 10.10 17.72
CA ILE A 508 16.27 9.43 17.15
C ILE A 508 16.76 10.29 15.99
N ARG A 509 17.96 10.84 16.12
CA ARG A 509 18.67 11.58 15.08
C ARG A 509 19.73 10.69 14.45
N VAL A 510 19.60 10.42 13.16
CA VAL A 510 20.52 9.62 12.35
C VAL A 510 21.35 10.56 11.48
N LEU A 511 22.67 10.59 11.66
CA LEU A 511 23.59 11.32 10.77
C LEU A 511 23.89 10.46 9.54
N ILE A 512 23.04 10.60 8.52
CA ILE A 512 22.91 9.68 7.38
C ILE A 512 24.06 9.75 6.37
N ALA A 513 24.82 10.85 6.33
CA ALA A 513 25.96 10.99 5.43
C ALA A 513 27.32 10.66 6.10
N LYS A 514 27.32 10.23 7.37
CA LYS A 514 28.52 9.70 8.02
C LYS A 514 28.72 8.22 7.70
N THR A 515 29.97 7.77 7.69
CA THR A 515 30.31 6.36 7.49
C THR A 515 31.32 5.90 8.55
N PRO A 516 30.95 4.98 9.46
CA PRO A 516 29.59 4.45 9.66
C PRO A 516 28.62 5.55 10.13
N ILE A 517 27.31 5.33 9.97
CA ILE A 517 26.31 6.27 10.50
C ILE A 517 26.38 6.37 12.01
N GLU A 518 25.99 7.53 12.52
CA GLU A 518 25.90 7.78 13.95
C GLU A 518 24.45 8.10 14.31
N LEU A 519 23.97 7.46 15.37
CA LEU A 519 22.63 7.69 15.90
C LEU A 519 22.72 8.31 17.29
N TYR A 520 21.85 9.28 17.55
CA TYR A 520 21.72 9.96 18.84
C TYR A 520 20.28 9.89 19.32
N LEU A 521 20.11 9.67 20.61
CA LEU A 521 18.82 9.73 21.29
C LEU A 521 18.69 11.07 22.02
N HIS A 522 17.64 11.82 21.71
CA HIS A 522 17.32 13.07 22.40
C HIS A 522 15.95 12.99 23.05
N THR A 523 15.74 13.74 24.13
CA THR A 523 14.46 13.86 24.85
C THR A 523 13.73 15.16 24.54
N ASP A 524 14.39 16.07 23.81
CA ASP A 524 13.86 17.36 23.38
C ASP A 524 14.41 17.74 21.99
N GLU A 525 13.91 18.84 21.43
CA GLU A 525 14.27 19.33 20.10
C GLU A 525 15.48 20.28 20.10
N LYS A 526 16.31 20.32 21.16
CA LYS A 526 17.49 21.19 21.20
C LYS A 526 18.47 20.92 20.04
N PHE A 527 18.45 19.72 19.47
CA PHE A 527 19.23 19.36 18.29
C PHE A 527 18.93 20.22 17.05
N ALA A 528 17.80 20.96 17.04
CA ALA A 528 17.43 21.87 15.97
C ALA A 528 17.98 23.31 16.15
N GLN A 529 18.66 23.60 17.26
CA GLN A 529 19.22 24.93 17.51
C GLN A 529 20.52 25.17 16.72
N PRO A 530 20.78 26.39 16.22
CA PRO A 530 21.97 26.67 15.39
C PRO A 530 23.31 26.42 16.08
N ASP A 531 23.37 26.53 17.40
CA ASP A 531 24.55 26.35 18.24
C ASP A 531 24.61 24.97 18.92
N PHE A 532 23.72 24.05 18.52
CA PHE A 532 23.64 22.73 19.12
C PHE A 532 24.94 21.94 18.92
N THR A 533 25.46 21.42 20.02
CA THR A 533 26.55 20.44 20.02
C THR A 533 26.04 19.15 20.62
N ALA A 534 26.16 18.03 19.87
CA ALA A 534 25.71 16.73 20.34
C ALA A 534 26.51 16.30 21.58
N ASN A 535 25.80 15.91 22.65
CA ASN A 535 26.43 15.31 23.81
C ASN A 535 26.89 13.89 23.47
N PRO A 536 28.17 13.52 23.67
CA PRO A 536 28.63 12.16 23.42
C PRO A 536 27.86 11.08 24.18
N ALA A 537 27.28 11.42 25.35
CA ALA A 537 26.45 10.50 26.14
C ALA A 537 25.10 10.16 25.47
N ASP A 538 24.63 10.99 24.54
CA ASP A 538 23.38 10.77 23.79
C ASP A 538 23.60 9.82 22.59
N LYS A 539 24.86 9.52 22.25
CA LYS A 539 25.20 8.64 21.13
C LYS A 539 24.76 7.21 21.47
N MET A 540 23.95 6.63 20.59
CA MET A 540 23.43 5.27 20.75
C MET A 540 24.52 4.24 20.46
N LYS A 541 24.50 3.15 21.22
CA LYS A 541 25.48 2.06 21.08
C LYS A 541 25.03 1.10 19.98
N GLU A 542 25.94 0.80 19.05
CA GLU A 542 25.73 -0.27 18.08
C GLU A 542 25.95 -1.65 18.74
N VAL A 543 25.00 -2.55 18.55
CA VAL A 543 24.97 -3.94 19.03
C VAL A 543 24.44 -4.80 17.89
N ASP A 544 25.27 -5.72 17.40
CA ASP A 544 24.93 -6.68 16.34
C ASP A 544 24.29 -6.08 15.07
N GLY A 545 24.79 -4.92 14.62
CA GLY A 545 24.34 -4.24 13.40
C GLY A 545 23.09 -3.35 13.57
N ALA A 546 22.76 -3.01 14.81
CA ALA A 546 21.63 -2.15 15.15
C ALA A 546 21.92 -1.31 16.40
N TRP A 547 21.13 -0.28 16.68
CA TRP A 547 21.42 0.68 17.75
C TRP A 547 20.45 0.56 18.92
N GLU A 548 20.99 0.26 20.10
CA GLU A 548 20.20 0.15 21.33
C GLU A 548 20.05 1.49 22.03
N PHE A 549 18.90 1.68 22.66
CA PHE A 549 18.58 2.85 23.46
C PHE A 549 17.63 2.51 24.60
N GLN A 550 17.71 3.31 25.67
CA GLN A 550 16.88 3.15 26.86
C GLN A 550 15.68 4.09 26.84
N VAL A 551 14.52 3.54 27.13
CA VAL A 551 13.28 4.28 27.38
C VAL A 551 12.92 4.04 28.84
N GLN A 552 13.16 5.03 29.68
CA GLN A 552 12.94 4.91 31.12
C GLN A 552 12.41 6.20 31.74
N ASP A 553 11.51 6.01 32.69
CA ASP A 553 11.06 6.99 33.67
C ASP A 553 10.26 6.26 34.75
N THR A 554 9.62 7.00 35.65
CA THR A 554 8.75 6.44 36.67
C THR A 554 7.71 5.49 36.06
N GLY A 555 7.76 4.21 36.46
CA GLY A 555 6.75 3.20 36.14
C GLY A 555 7.09 2.26 34.97
N PHE A 556 8.08 2.57 34.15
CA PHE A 556 8.49 1.71 33.04
C PHE A 556 9.97 1.89 32.70
N GLU A 557 10.63 0.76 32.48
CA GLU A 557 11.99 0.68 31.98
C GLU A 557 12.00 -0.29 30.79
N GLY A 558 12.59 0.11 29.66
CA GLY A 558 12.68 -0.77 28.50
C GLY A 558 13.89 -0.46 27.63
N THR A 559 14.50 -1.53 27.13
CA THR A 559 15.55 -1.47 26.11
C THR A 559 14.93 -1.70 24.74
N PHE A 560 15.19 -0.78 23.83
CA PHE A 560 14.73 -0.84 22.45
C PHE A 560 15.92 -0.83 21.50
N GLN A 561 15.71 -1.36 20.31
CA GLN A 561 16.71 -1.41 19.26
C GLN A 561 16.12 -0.85 17.97
N ILE A 562 16.87 0.01 17.29
CA ILE A 562 16.54 0.47 15.94
C ILE A 562 17.55 -0.08 14.93
N GLU A 563 17.05 -0.62 13.83
CA GLU A 563 17.83 -1.09 12.70
C GLU A 563 17.62 -0.11 11.53
N ILE A 564 18.70 0.21 10.81
CA ILE A 564 18.68 1.11 9.67
C ILE A 564 19.38 0.43 8.49
N ASP A 565 18.64 0.23 7.41
CA ASP A 565 19.13 -0.36 6.16
C ASP A 565 19.06 0.69 5.04
N CYS A 566 20.06 0.71 4.15
CA CYS A 566 20.01 1.41 2.87
C CYS A 566 19.20 0.58 1.86
N ILE A 567 18.40 1.23 1.03
CA ILE A 567 17.68 0.58 -0.07
C ILE A 567 18.33 1.04 -1.39
N PRO A 568 19.08 0.16 -2.08
CA PRO A 568 19.68 0.51 -3.35
C PRO A 568 18.60 0.78 -4.40
N GLU A 569 18.97 1.45 -5.49
CA GLU A 569 18.01 1.70 -6.58
C GLU A 569 17.41 0.41 -7.14
N GLN A 570 18.25 -0.62 -7.29
CA GLN A 570 17.85 -1.98 -7.62
C GLN A 570 18.48 -2.92 -6.60
N GLY A 571 17.67 -3.74 -5.93
CA GLY A 571 18.16 -4.65 -4.91
C GLY A 571 17.26 -4.71 -3.69
N HIS A 572 17.63 -5.60 -2.77
CA HIS A 572 17.01 -5.70 -1.45
C HIS A 572 17.67 -4.72 -0.48
N PRO A 573 17.01 -4.35 0.63
CA PRO A 573 17.66 -3.50 1.63
C PRO A 573 18.91 -4.16 2.20
N GLU A 574 19.96 -3.36 2.40
CA GLU A 574 21.27 -3.78 2.91
C GLU A 574 21.61 -2.98 4.18
N PRO A 575 22.32 -3.57 5.16
CA PRO A 575 22.77 -2.83 6.33
C PRO A 575 23.54 -1.57 5.92
N PHE A 576 23.30 -0.45 6.59
CA PHE A 576 23.89 0.85 6.22
C PHE A 576 25.44 0.89 6.30
N LEU A 577 26.09 -0.19 6.74
CA LEU A 577 27.54 -0.37 6.79
C LEU A 577 28.23 -0.26 5.41
N SER A 578 27.49 -0.36 4.29
CA SER A 578 28.01 -0.23 2.92
C SER A 578 28.01 1.21 2.36
N GLY A 579 27.48 2.19 3.09
CA GLY A 579 27.28 3.57 2.59
C GLY A 579 26.15 3.68 1.57
N ILE A 580 25.69 4.91 1.28
CA ILE A 580 24.76 5.17 0.18
C ILE A 580 25.59 5.39 -1.07
N GLY A 581 25.83 4.32 -1.84
CA GLY A 581 26.45 4.35 -3.16
C GLY A 581 25.48 4.72 -4.27
#